data_AF-A0A7R9LZ31-F1
#
_entry.id   AF-A0A7R9LZ31-F1
#
_cell.length_a   1.000
_cell.length_b   1.000
_cell.length_c   1.000
_cell.angle_alpha   90.00
_cell.angle_beta   90.00
_cell.angle_gamma   90.00
#
_symmetry.space_group_name_H-M   'P 1'
#
loop_
_entity.id
_entity.type
_entity.pdbx_description
1 polymer ?
#
loop_
_entity_poly.entity_id
_entity_poly.type
_entity_poly.pdbx_seq_one_letter_code
_entity_poly.pdbx_strand_id
1 'polypeptide(L)'
;MPVTINEPLNVLQRLCEELEYSDLLDKAALIEDNRQRMLQIAAFAVSSYSSAYYRAGHKPFNPLLGETYECIREDKGFRFISEQVSHHPPVSACWADSDNYIFWQDMRIKSKFWGKSMEIIPFGTVHVLLKPFNAHYRWNKVTTCVHNLFKGQRWVDNYGELTITDGELTCRLTFEKASYWSNKKHEVNGVLVNANGDVIERLFGKWNESLHSGS
;
A
#
# COMPACT_ATOMS: atom_id res chain seq x y z
N MET A 1 -22.25 1.92 13.31
CA MET A 1 -20.95 2.49 13.76
C MET A 1 -21.16 3.98 13.96
N PRO A 2 -20.76 4.60 15.08
CA PRO A 2 -20.98 6.04 15.28
C PRO A 2 -20.24 6.87 14.23
N VAL A 3 -20.91 7.86 13.65
CA VAL A 3 -20.29 8.75 12.65
C VAL A 3 -19.08 9.51 13.19
N THR A 4 -19.01 9.71 14.50
CA THR A 4 -17.93 10.42 15.20
C THR A 4 -16.57 9.71 15.15
N ILE A 5 -16.53 8.42 14.78
CA ILE A 5 -15.27 7.69 14.56
C ILE A 5 -14.90 7.59 13.08
N ASN A 6 -15.78 8.07 12.19
CA ASN A 6 -15.49 8.14 10.77
C ASN A 6 -14.69 9.41 10.46
N GLU A 7 -13.84 9.29 9.45
CA GLU A 7 -13.32 10.44 8.70
C GLU A 7 -14.23 10.71 7.51
N PRO A 8 -14.21 11.92 6.93
CA PRO A 8 -15.04 12.29 5.79
C PRO A 8 -14.50 11.71 4.46
N LEU A 9 -14.04 10.46 4.46
CA LEU A 9 -13.60 9.70 3.29
C LEU A 9 -14.13 8.27 3.36
N ASN A 10 -14.40 7.65 2.22
CA ASN A 10 -14.75 6.24 2.12
C ASN A 10 -13.55 5.38 1.69
N VAL A 11 -13.72 4.05 1.66
CA VAL A 11 -12.66 3.12 1.22
C VAL A 11 -12.24 3.35 -0.25
N LEU A 12 -13.17 3.77 -1.11
CA LEU A 12 -12.92 4.02 -2.53
C LEU A 12 -11.95 5.18 -2.75
N GLN A 13 -12.08 6.23 -1.94
CA GLN A 13 -11.17 7.36 -1.87
C GLN A 13 -9.83 6.97 -1.25
N ARG A 14 -9.83 6.14 -0.20
CA ARG A 14 -8.59 5.59 0.39
C ARG A 14 -7.75 4.80 -0.61
N LEU A 15 -8.37 4.06 -1.53
CA LEU A 15 -7.66 3.39 -2.63
C LEU A 15 -6.96 4.40 -3.56
N CYS A 16 -7.60 5.54 -3.85
CA CYS A 16 -7.01 6.58 -4.67
C CYS A 16 -5.80 7.25 -3.99
N GLU A 17 -5.81 7.35 -2.66
CA GLU A 17 -4.70 7.94 -1.91
C GLU A 17 -3.40 7.15 -1.99
N GLU A 18 -3.44 5.87 -2.38
CA GLU A 18 -2.23 5.08 -2.64
C GLU A 18 -1.42 5.64 -3.82
N LEU A 19 -2.05 6.46 -4.67
CA LEU A 19 -1.42 7.20 -5.76
C LEU A 19 -0.91 8.59 -5.33
N GLU A 20 -0.77 8.86 -4.03
CA GLU A 20 -0.18 10.12 -3.54
C GLU A 20 1.25 10.31 -4.07
N TYR A 21 2.05 9.26 -4.16
CA TYR A 21 3.42 9.30 -4.67
C TYR A 21 3.56 8.65 -6.05
N SER A 22 2.57 8.87 -6.92
CA SER A 22 2.53 8.30 -8.27
C SER A 22 3.72 8.72 -9.16
N ASP A 23 4.41 9.82 -8.83
CA ASP A 23 5.62 10.27 -9.51
C ASP A 23 6.76 9.24 -9.45
N LEU A 24 6.74 8.33 -8.45
CA LEU A 24 7.65 7.19 -8.38
C LEU A 24 7.41 6.21 -9.54
N LEU A 25 6.16 6.04 -9.99
CA LEU A 25 5.82 5.21 -11.15
C LEU A 25 6.27 5.87 -12.45
N ASP A 26 6.11 7.19 -12.56
CA ASP A 26 6.61 7.96 -13.70
C ASP A 26 8.13 7.88 -13.81
N LYS A 27 8.85 8.02 -12.68
CA LYS A 27 10.30 7.81 -12.62
C LYS A 27 10.67 6.38 -13.02
N ALA A 28 9.95 5.37 -12.51
CA ALA A 28 10.19 3.98 -12.87
C ALA A 28 10.02 3.72 -14.37
N ALA A 29 9.05 4.36 -15.02
CA ALA A 29 8.79 4.24 -16.45
C ALA A 29 9.92 4.79 -17.33
N LEU A 30 10.83 5.60 -16.78
CA LEU A 30 11.99 6.17 -17.47
C LEU A 30 13.29 5.39 -17.24
N ILE A 31 13.29 4.37 -16.39
CA ILE A 31 14.49 3.63 -15.98
C ILE A 31 14.62 2.34 -16.79
N GLU A 32 15.72 2.17 -17.51
CA GLU A 32 15.98 0.96 -18.30
C GLU A 32 16.41 -0.25 -17.45
N ASP A 33 17.19 -0.04 -16.38
CA ASP A 33 17.64 -1.11 -15.48
C ASP A 33 16.47 -1.66 -14.65
N ASN A 34 16.11 -2.93 -14.87
CA ASN A 34 14.99 -3.57 -14.18
C ASN A 34 15.16 -3.57 -12.65
N ARG A 35 16.39 -3.71 -12.16
CA ARG A 35 16.70 -3.62 -10.74
C ARG A 35 16.30 -2.26 -10.19
N GLN A 36 16.71 -1.18 -10.85
CA GLN A 36 16.40 0.19 -10.42
C GLN A 36 14.91 0.51 -10.54
N ARG A 37 14.21 -0.03 -11.54
CA ARG A 37 12.73 0.02 -11.60
C ARG A 37 12.10 -0.65 -10.39
N MET A 38 12.53 -1.86 -10.04
CA MET A 38 12.01 -2.59 -8.88
C MET A 38 12.19 -1.78 -7.58
N LEU A 39 13.29 -1.03 -7.43
CA LEU A 39 13.48 -0.15 -6.26
C LEU A 39 12.47 1.01 -6.22
N GLN A 40 12.13 1.61 -7.36
CA GLN A 40 11.06 2.63 -7.42
C GLN A 40 9.69 2.04 -7.12
N ILE A 41 9.38 0.85 -7.65
CA ILE A 41 8.14 0.13 -7.34
C ILE A 41 8.07 -0.23 -5.85
N ALA A 42 9.19 -0.63 -5.24
CA ALA A 42 9.27 -0.89 -3.80
C ALA A 42 9.03 0.38 -2.97
N ALA A 43 9.62 1.51 -3.34
CA ALA A 43 9.35 2.79 -2.70
C ALA A 43 7.88 3.19 -2.82
N PHE A 44 7.28 3.04 -4.01
CA PHE A 44 5.86 3.29 -4.25
C PHE A 44 4.96 2.41 -3.37
N ALA A 45 5.23 1.11 -3.31
CA ALA A 45 4.48 0.16 -2.50
C ALA A 45 4.58 0.45 -0.98
N VAL A 46 5.71 0.95 -0.49
CA VAL A 46 5.85 1.38 0.92
C VAL A 46 5.11 2.70 1.17
N SER A 47 5.15 3.63 0.21
CA SER A 47 4.56 4.95 0.35
C SER A 47 3.05 4.93 0.62
N SER A 48 2.33 3.90 0.14
CA SER A 48 0.88 3.74 0.36
C SER A 48 0.49 3.62 1.83
N TYR A 49 1.45 3.30 2.72
CA TYR A 49 1.21 3.16 4.16
C TYR A 49 1.51 4.45 4.95
N SER A 50 2.20 5.43 4.36
CA SER A 50 2.68 6.63 5.05
C SER A 50 1.54 7.45 5.68
N SER A 51 0.47 7.69 4.92
CA SER A 51 -0.69 8.48 5.37
C SER A 51 -1.45 7.85 6.55
N ALA A 52 -1.28 6.54 6.79
CA ALA A 52 -1.91 5.86 7.92
C ALA A 52 -1.36 6.34 9.26
N TYR A 53 -0.12 6.85 9.29
CA TYR A 53 0.52 7.38 10.49
C TYR A 53 -0.29 8.54 11.11
N TYR A 54 -0.73 9.47 10.26
CA TYR A 54 -1.45 10.68 10.68
C TYR A 54 -2.96 10.44 10.89
N ARG A 55 -3.49 9.29 10.47
CA ARG A 55 -4.93 8.99 10.48
C ARG A 55 -5.30 7.78 11.34
N ALA A 56 -4.44 7.40 12.28
CA ALA A 56 -4.65 6.29 13.21
C ALA A 56 -5.97 6.36 14.00
N GLY A 57 -6.57 7.54 14.12
CA GLY A 57 -7.80 7.76 14.86
C GLY A 57 -9.09 7.47 14.10
N HIS A 58 -9.07 7.38 12.77
CA HIS A 58 -10.28 7.48 11.96
C HIS A 58 -10.49 6.28 11.06
N LYS A 59 -11.76 5.90 10.91
CA LYS A 59 -12.16 4.83 10.01
C LYS A 59 -12.82 5.44 8.76
N PRO A 60 -12.43 5.07 7.55
CA PRO A 60 -13.19 5.48 6.37
C PRO A 60 -14.62 4.92 6.42
N PHE A 61 -15.55 5.61 5.76
CA PHE A 61 -16.88 5.09 5.50
C PHE A 61 -16.80 3.79 4.71
N ASN A 62 -17.64 2.83 5.08
CA ASN A 62 -17.83 1.62 4.28
C ASN A 62 -18.73 1.98 3.10
N PRO A 63 -18.25 1.87 1.85
CA PRO A 63 -19.05 2.24 0.69
C PRO A 63 -20.30 1.35 0.56
N LEU A 64 -21.35 1.90 -0.03
CA LEU A 64 -22.53 1.14 -0.46
C LEU A 64 -22.18 0.24 -1.64
N LEU A 65 -22.92 -0.85 -1.83
CA LEU A 65 -22.76 -1.70 -3.01
C LEU A 65 -23.06 -0.89 -4.29
N GLY A 66 -22.14 -0.91 -5.25
CA GLY A 66 -22.23 -0.12 -6.49
C GLY A 66 -21.89 1.36 -6.32
N GLU A 67 -21.47 1.80 -5.13
CA GLU A 67 -20.91 3.15 -4.95
C GLU A 67 -19.61 3.26 -5.76
N THR A 68 -19.40 4.42 -6.40
CA THR A 68 -18.23 4.71 -7.22
C THR A 68 -17.50 5.96 -6.75
N TYR A 69 -16.21 6.05 -7.05
CA TYR A 69 -15.43 7.26 -6.88
C TYR A 69 -14.47 7.44 -8.06
N GLU A 70 -14.40 8.65 -8.60
CA GLU A 70 -13.45 9.01 -9.66
C GLU A 70 -12.56 10.18 -9.24
N CYS A 71 -11.33 10.21 -9.76
CA CYS A 71 -10.38 11.28 -9.52
C CYS A 71 -9.51 11.48 -10.76
N ILE A 72 -9.58 12.66 -11.36
CA ILE A 72 -8.69 13.06 -12.46
C ILE A 72 -7.68 14.03 -11.88
N ARG A 73 -6.39 13.69 -11.98
CA ARG A 73 -5.26 14.48 -11.49
C ARG A 73 -4.40 14.89 -12.67
N GLU A 74 -4.78 15.96 -13.35
CA GLU A 74 -3.99 16.52 -14.47
C GLU A 74 -2.57 16.87 -14.02
N ASP A 75 -2.42 17.39 -12.80
CA ASP A 75 -1.13 17.71 -12.19
C ASP A 75 -0.23 16.49 -11.93
N LYS A 76 -0.81 15.28 -11.88
CA LYS A 76 -0.10 14.01 -11.69
C LYS A 76 -0.20 13.06 -12.89
N GLY A 77 -0.85 13.47 -13.97
CA GLY A 77 -0.97 12.68 -15.20
C GLY A 77 -1.72 11.36 -15.07
N PHE A 78 -2.72 11.24 -14.19
CA PHE A 78 -3.55 10.03 -14.10
C PHE A 78 -5.04 10.31 -13.98
N ARG A 79 -5.84 9.34 -14.44
CA ARG A 79 -7.29 9.23 -14.17
C ARG A 79 -7.56 7.96 -13.39
N PHE A 80 -8.40 8.04 -12.37
CA PHE A 80 -8.70 6.96 -11.44
C PHE A 80 -10.21 6.74 -11.36
N ILE A 81 -10.62 5.47 -11.28
CA ILE A 81 -11.98 5.03 -10.97
C ILE A 81 -11.94 3.89 -9.96
N SER A 82 -12.89 3.86 -9.03
CA SER A 82 -13.10 2.73 -8.14
C SER A 82 -14.58 2.48 -7.87
N GLU A 83 -14.90 1.24 -7.53
CA GLU A 83 -16.26 0.77 -7.27
C GLU A 83 -16.27 -0.24 -6.12
N GLN A 84 -17.31 -0.18 -5.30
CA GLN A 84 -17.63 -1.22 -4.34
C GLN A 84 -18.38 -2.36 -5.01
N VAL A 85 -17.65 -3.36 -5.49
CA VAL A 85 -18.18 -4.46 -6.31
C VAL A 85 -18.84 -5.59 -5.50
N SER A 86 -18.62 -5.63 -4.18
CA SER A 86 -19.30 -6.58 -3.29
C SER A 86 -19.43 -6.04 -1.88
N HIS A 87 -20.48 -6.43 -1.16
CA HIS A 87 -20.73 -6.02 0.24
C HIS A 87 -20.55 -7.19 1.24
N HIS A 88 -20.78 -8.43 0.81
CA HIS A 88 -20.68 -9.63 1.63
C HIS A 88 -19.96 -10.77 0.87
N PRO A 89 -18.61 -10.86 0.95
CA PRO A 89 -17.71 -9.98 1.72
C PRO A 89 -17.51 -8.60 1.07
N PRO A 90 -17.11 -7.56 1.82
CA PRO A 90 -16.84 -6.25 1.25
C PRO A 90 -15.59 -6.32 0.34
N VAL A 91 -15.77 -5.96 -0.93
CA VAL A 91 -14.70 -5.86 -1.94
C VAL A 91 -14.83 -4.53 -2.67
N SER A 92 -13.74 -3.78 -2.69
CA SER A 92 -13.60 -2.56 -3.49
C SER A 92 -12.59 -2.83 -4.59
N ALA A 93 -12.88 -2.45 -5.83
CA ALA A 93 -11.96 -2.54 -6.96
C ALA A 93 -11.60 -1.13 -7.43
N CYS A 94 -10.38 -0.94 -7.93
CA CYS A 94 -9.97 0.32 -8.55
C CYS A 94 -9.06 0.11 -9.76
N TRP A 95 -9.06 1.11 -10.62
CA TRP A 95 -8.23 1.22 -11.81
C TRP A 95 -7.75 2.66 -11.99
N ALA A 96 -6.47 2.83 -12.31
CA ALA A 96 -5.89 4.10 -12.71
C ALA A 96 -5.12 3.93 -14.00
N ASP A 97 -5.27 4.91 -14.90
CA ASP A 97 -4.62 4.95 -16.19
C ASP A 97 -3.85 6.27 -16.34
N SER A 98 -2.61 6.16 -16.79
CA SER A 98 -1.65 7.24 -17.06
C SER A 98 -0.95 6.94 -18.38
N ASP A 99 -0.31 7.92 -19.02
CA ASP A 99 0.50 7.67 -20.22
C ASP A 99 1.64 6.67 -19.98
N ASN A 100 2.16 6.61 -18.75
CA ASN A 100 3.33 5.79 -18.39
C ASN A 100 2.99 4.45 -17.75
N TYR A 101 1.85 4.36 -17.05
CA TYR A 101 1.50 3.18 -16.26
C TYR A 101 0.00 2.91 -16.20
N ILE A 102 -0.32 1.69 -15.80
CA ILE A 102 -1.66 1.29 -15.35
C ILE A 102 -1.52 0.75 -13.93
N PHE A 103 -2.36 1.20 -13.01
CA PHE A 103 -2.44 0.71 -11.63
C PHE A 103 -3.82 0.12 -11.38
N TRP A 104 -3.92 -1.06 -10.79
CA TRP A 104 -5.21 -1.63 -10.41
C TRP A 104 -5.09 -2.58 -9.24
N GLN A 105 -6.20 -2.79 -8.55
CA GLN A 105 -6.33 -3.77 -7.48
C GLN A 105 -7.80 -4.05 -7.17
N ASP A 106 -8.07 -5.23 -6.64
CA ASP A 106 -9.22 -5.50 -5.80
C ASP A 106 -8.75 -5.67 -4.35
N MET A 107 -9.52 -5.11 -3.41
CA MET A 107 -9.20 -5.18 -1.99
C MET A 107 -10.42 -5.67 -1.22
N ARG A 108 -10.29 -6.86 -0.66
CA ARG A 108 -11.18 -7.40 0.36
C ARG A 108 -10.55 -7.16 1.73
N ILE A 109 -11.32 -6.62 2.67
CA ILE A 109 -10.85 -6.41 4.04
C ILE A 109 -11.52 -7.40 5.00
N LYS A 110 -10.72 -8.03 5.88
CA LYS A 110 -11.21 -8.70 7.08
C LYS A 110 -10.71 -7.96 8.31
N SER A 111 -11.62 -7.62 9.22
CA SER A 111 -11.25 -7.01 10.50
C SER A 111 -11.25 -8.05 11.63
N LYS A 112 -10.28 -7.97 12.54
CA LYS A 112 -10.24 -8.74 13.79
C LYS A 112 -10.10 -7.80 14.97
N PHE A 113 -10.94 -7.96 15.99
CA PHE A 113 -10.89 -7.16 17.20
C PHE A 113 -10.27 -7.97 18.35
N TRP A 114 -9.27 -7.38 19.00
CA TRP A 114 -8.46 -8.01 20.05
C TRP A 114 -8.64 -7.33 21.40
N GLY A 115 -9.81 -6.76 21.66
CA GLY A 115 -10.12 -6.04 22.91
C GLY A 115 -9.56 -4.61 22.93
N LYS A 116 -8.25 -4.41 22.81
CA LYS A 116 -7.65 -3.05 22.81
C LYS A 116 -7.19 -2.56 21.45
N SER A 117 -7.11 -3.47 20.48
CA SER A 117 -6.65 -3.21 19.13
C SER A 117 -7.57 -3.82 18.09
N MET A 118 -7.52 -3.31 16.87
CA MET A 118 -8.21 -3.87 15.72
C MET A 118 -7.22 -4.05 14.57
N GLU A 119 -7.13 -5.28 14.07
CA GLU A 119 -6.40 -5.61 12.85
C GLU A 119 -7.31 -5.47 11.64
N ILE A 120 -6.75 -4.92 10.58
CA ILE A 120 -7.31 -4.76 9.25
C ILE A 120 -6.41 -5.60 8.36
N ILE A 121 -6.94 -6.73 7.90
CA ILE A 121 -6.21 -7.72 7.11
C ILE A 121 -6.71 -7.62 5.67
N PRO A 122 -5.92 -6.99 4.78
CA PRO A 122 -6.26 -6.91 3.36
C PRO A 122 -6.00 -8.25 2.67
N PHE A 123 -6.89 -8.58 1.73
CA PHE A 123 -6.74 -9.66 0.77
C PHE A 123 -6.94 -9.07 -0.62
N GLY A 124 -6.12 -9.51 -1.57
CA GLY A 124 -6.09 -8.94 -2.91
C GLY A 124 -4.65 -8.80 -3.39
N THR A 125 -4.49 -8.42 -4.65
CA THR A 125 -3.19 -8.17 -5.26
C THR A 125 -3.19 -6.77 -5.85
N VAL A 126 -2.14 -6.03 -5.57
CA VAL A 126 -1.88 -4.74 -6.20
C VAL A 126 -1.08 -4.98 -7.45
N HIS A 127 -1.41 -4.25 -8.52
CA HIS A 127 -0.79 -4.39 -9.82
C HIS A 127 -0.35 -3.04 -10.37
N VAL A 128 0.82 -3.03 -10.98
CA VAL A 128 1.31 -1.93 -11.81
C VAL A 128 1.87 -2.49 -13.11
N LEU A 129 1.39 -1.99 -14.24
CA LEU A 129 2.00 -2.21 -15.55
C LEU A 129 2.72 -0.93 -15.97
N LEU A 130 4.04 -0.97 -16.14
CA LEU A 130 4.79 0.10 -16.77
C LEU A 130 4.74 -0.08 -18.29
N LYS A 131 4.05 0.84 -18.98
CA LYS A 131 3.75 0.73 -20.41
C LYS A 131 5.01 0.69 -21.31
N PRO A 132 6.06 1.52 -21.09
CA PRO A 132 7.24 1.54 -21.97
C PRO A 132 7.97 0.20 -22.08
N PHE A 133 7.92 -0.62 -21.02
CA PHE A 133 8.63 -1.90 -20.94
C PHE A 133 7.69 -3.12 -21.00
N ASN A 134 6.36 -2.88 -21.02
CA ASN A 134 5.36 -3.91 -20.78
C ASN A 134 5.67 -4.74 -19.51
N ALA A 135 6.19 -4.09 -18.47
CA ALA A 135 6.66 -4.74 -17.25
C ALA A 135 5.55 -4.74 -16.19
N HIS A 136 5.12 -5.94 -15.78
CA HIS A 136 4.01 -6.12 -14.84
C HIS A 136 4.51 -6.47 -13.44
N TYR A 137 4.37 -5.53 -12.51
CA TYR A 137 4.66 -5.73 -11.10
C TYR A 137 3.38 -6.09 -10.35
N ARG A 138 3.50 -7.01 -9.39
CA ARG A 138 2.41 -7.40 -8.50
C ARG A 138 2.89 -7.62 -7.08
N TRP A 139 2.07 -7.25 -6.10
CA TRP A 139 2.37 -7.48 -4.68
C TRP A 139 1.13 -7.63 -3.80
N ASN A 140 1.32 -8.26 -2.65
CA ASN A 140 0.32 -8.32 -1.59
C ASN A 140 0.39 -7.10 -0.66
N LYS A 141 -0.67 -6.82 0.09
CA LYS A 141 -0.64 -5.84 1.18
C LYS A 141 -0.30 -6.47 2.53
N VAL A 142 0.14 -5.66 3.49
CA VAL A 142 0.44 -6.08 4.86
C VAL A 142 -0.70 -5.74 5.82
N THR A 143 -0.65 -6.28 7.04
CA THR A 143 -1.69 -6.04 8.04
C THR A 143 -1.51 -4.66 8.67
N THR A 144 -2.60 -3.92 8.81
CA THR A 144 -2.66 -2.67 9.58
C THR A 144 -3.34 -2.95 10.92
N CYS A 145 -2.77 -2.49 12.02
CA CYS A 145 -3.33 -2.62 13.36
C CYS A 145 -3.48 -1.25 14.02
N VAL A 146 -4.71 -0.94 14.44
CA VAL A 146 -5.00 0.27 15.22
C VAL A 146 -5.02 -0.11 16.69
N HIS A 147 -4.14 0.51 17.48
CA HIS A 147 -4.01 0.29 18.91
C HIS A 147 -4.74 1.36 19.73
N ASN A 148 -4.99 1.05 21.00
CA ASN A 148 -5.58 1.96 21.99
C ASN A 148 -6.97 2.49 21.61
N LEU A 149 -7.85 1.61 21.11
CA LEU A 149 -9.16 2.00 20.58
C LEU A 149 -10.05 2.76 21.60
N PHE A 150 -9.92 2.46 22.89
CA PHE A 150 -10.80 3.01 23.95
C PHE A 150 -10.11 3.97 24.92
N LYS A 151 -8.79 3.90 25.09
CA LYS A 151 -8.06 4.69 26.10
C LYS A 151 -6.63 4.99 25.64
N GLY A 152 -6.21 6.24 25.81
CA GLY A 152 -4.89 6.73 25.42
C GLY A 152 -4.82 7.16 23.96
N GLN A 153 -3.65 7.63 23.54
CA GLN A 153 -3.41 8.03 22.17
C GLN A 153 -3.47 6.81 21.23
N ARG A 154 -4.35 6.87 20.23
CA ARG A 154 -4.40 5.87 19.16
C ARG A 154 -3.15 5.97 18.29
N TRP A 155 -2.67 4.82 17.86
CA TRP A 155 -1.54 4.72 16.93
C TRP A 155 -1.72 3.51 16.02
N VAL A 156 -1.11 3.59 14.85
CA VAL A 156 -1.16 2.54 13.82
C VAL A 156 0.18 1.82 13.75
N ASP A 157 0.09 0.51 13.59
CA ASP A 157 1.20 -0.35 13.21
C ASP A 157 0.89 -1.00 11.86
N ASN A 158 1.88 -1.10 10.99
CA ASN A 158 1.80 -1.87 9.75
C ASN A 158 2.86 -2.95 9.85
N TYR A 159 2.49 -4.22 9.66
CA TYR A 159 3.42 -5.33 9.82
C TYR A 159 3.07 -6.54 8.96
N GLY A 160 4.10 -7.33 8.66
CA GLY A 160 4.05 -8.49 7.78
C GLY A 160 5.06 -8.38 6.64
N GLU A 161 5.04 -9.37 5.75
CA GLU A 161 5.89 -9.38 4.55
C GLU A 161 5.08 -8.87 3.36
N LEU A 162 5.64 -7.88 2.66
CA LEU A 162 5.20 -7.39 1.36
C LEU A 162 6.15 -7.95 0.31
N THR A 163 5.62 -8.70 -0.65
CA THR A 163 6.42 -9.34 -1.70
C THR A 163 6.02 -8.81 -3.07
N ILE A 164 6.94 -8.11 -3.73
CA ILE A 164 6.81 -7.56 -5.08
C ILE A 164 7.54 -8.46 -6.05
N THR A 165 6.91 -8.79 -7.17
CA THR A 165 7.57 -9.53 -8.25
C THR A 165 7.11 -9.04 -9.62
N ASP A 166 8.02 -9.09 -10.59
CA ASP A 166 7.74 -8.92 -12.02
C ASP A 166 7.90 -10.23 -12.83
N GLY A 167 8.12 -11.35 -12.13
CA GLY A 167 8.42 -12.66 -12.72
C GLY A 167 9.91 -12.99 -12.83
N GLU A 168 10.80 -12.00 -12.84
CA GLU A 168 12.26 -12.19 -12.91
C GLU A 168 12.96 -11.85 -11.59
N LEU A 169 12.56 -10.73 -11.00
CA LEU A 169 13.06 -10.21 -9.74
C LEU A 169 11.98 -10.33 -8.66
N THR A 170 12.42 -10.47 -7.41
CA THR A 170 11.53 -10.45 -6.25
C THR A 170 12.08 -9.51 -5.18
N CYS A 171 11.31 -8.50 -4.80
CA CYS A 171 11.60 -7.65 -3.65
C CYS A 171 10.73 -8.09 -2.46
N ARG A 172 11.36 -8.49 -1.36
CA ARG A 172 10.66 -8.80 -0.10
C ARG A 172 10.94 -7.70 0.90
N LEU A 173 9.89 -7.09 1.43
CA LEU A 173 9.93 -6.03 2.43
C LEU A 173 9.22 -6.50 3.70
N THR A 174 9.96 -6.59 4.80
CA THR A 174 9.44 -6.93 6.12
C THR A 174 9.10 -5.65 6.86
N PHE A 175 7.83 -5.44 7.12
CA PHE A 175 7.32 -4.41 8.02
C PHE A 175 7.38 -4.95 9.45
N GLU A 176 8.26 -4.38 10.26
CA GLU A 176 8.53 -4.83 11.62
C GLU A 176 7.36 -4.54 12.54
N LYS A 177 6.84 -5.57 13.22
CA LYS A 177 5.76 -5.43 14.18
C LYS A 177 6.26 -4.71 15.42
N ALA A 178 5.60 -3.62 15.78
CA ALA A 178 5.90 -2.92 17.02
C ALA A 178 5.70 -3.85 18.23
N SER A 179 6.66 -3.86 19.13
CA SER A 179 6.59 -4.63 20.36
C SER A 179 7.19 -3.85 21.51
N TYR A 180 6.75 -4.15 22.74
CA TYR A 180 7.27 -3.51 23.94
C TYR A 180 8.79 -3.74 24.13
N TRP A 181 9.32 -4.81 23.54
CA TRP A 181 10.71 -5.25 23.67
C TRP A 181 11.62 -4.74 22.54
N SER A 182 11.11 -3.94 21.60
CA SER A 182 11.83 -3.53 20.39
C SER A 182 11.55 -2.07 20.04
N ASN A 183 12.62 -1.33 19.74
CA ASN A 183 12.53 0.04 19.24
C ASN A 183 12.32 0.13 17.72
N LYS A 184 12.10 -1.01 17.04
CA LYS A 184 11.93 -1.11 15.58
C LYS A 184 10.59 -0.59 15.06
N LYS A 185 9.99 0.38 15.75
CA LYS A 185 8.67 0.88 15.42
C LYS A 185 8.70 1.51 14.03
N HIS A 186 7.80 1.04 13.17
CA HIS A 186 7.65 1.43 11.77
C HIS A 186 8.79 1.01 10.82
N GLU A 187 9.78 0.26 11.29
CA GLU A 187 10.89 -0.15 10.43
C GLU A 187 10.41 -1.04 9.28
N VAL A 188 11.03 -0.82 8.12
CA VAL A 188 10.90 -1.66 6.94
C VAL A 188 12.29 -2.12 6.56
N ASN A 189 12.49 -3.43 6.48
CA ASN A 189 13.76 -4.03 6.05
C ASN A 189 13.50 -4.91 4.83
N GLY A 190 14.33 -4.80 3.81
CA GLY A 190 14.07 -5.38 2.51
C GLY A 190 15.27 -6.02 1.84
N VAL A 191 14.98 -7.00 0.99
CA VAL A 191 15.96 -7.61 0.08
C VAL A 191 15.36 -7.73 -1.32
N LEU A 192 16.11 -7.30 -2.31
CA LEU A 192 15.85 -7.58 -3.72
C LEU A 192 16.67 -8.81 -4.11
N VAL A 193 16.01 -9.82 -4.66
CA VAL A 193 16.66 -11.06 -5.13
C VAL A 193 16.41 -11.31 -6.61
N ASN A 194 17.38 -11.97 -7.26
CA ASN A 194 17.23 -12.49 -8.61
C ASN A 194 16.51 -13.85 -8.62
N ALA A 195 16.30 -14.42 -9.80
CA ALA A 195 15.71 -15.75 -9.98
C ALA A 195 16.48 -16.90 -9.29
N ASN A 196 17.79 -16.73 -9.03
CA ASN A 196 18.61 -17.72 -8.32
C ASN A 196 18.49 -17.59 -6.79
N GLY A 197 17.85 -16.52 -6.29
CA GLY A 197 17.74 -16.21 -4.88
C GLY A 197 18.90 -15.39 -4.31
N ASP A 198 19.83 -14.94 -5.15
CA ASP A 198 20.95 -14.09 -4.72
C ASP A 198 20.44 -12.69 -4.37
N VAL A 199 20.92 -12.14 -3.25
CA VAL A 199 20.60 -10.76 -2.85
C VAL A 199 21.38 -9.79 -3.72
N ILE A 200 20.64 -8.98 -4.48
CA ILE A 200 21.17 -7.96 -5.38
C ILE A 200 21.29 -6.61 -4.66
N GLU A 201 20.29 -6.27 -3.84
CA GLU A 201 20.18 -4.97 -3.17
C GLU A 201 19.47 -5.15 -1.83
N ARG A 202 19.80 -4.28 -0.86
CA ARG A 202 19.08 -4.20 0.43
C ARG A 202 18.32 -2.88 0.49
N LEU A 203 17.14 -2.93 1.10
CA LEU A 203 16.33 -1.77 1.39
C LEU A 203 16.15 -1.65 2.90
N PHE A 204 16.12 -0.42 3.40
CA PHE A 204 15.86 -0.15 4.82
C PHE A 204 15.22 1.22 4.99
N GLY A 205 14.49 1.41 6.09
CA GLY A 205 13.90 2.69 6.42
C GLY A 205 12.70 2.54 7.33
N LYS A 206 11.77 3.48 7.23
CA LYS A 206 10.50 3.44 7.95
C LYS A 206 9.36 3.87 7.04
N TRP A 207 8.24 3.13 7.10
CA TRP A 207 7.10 3.37 6.20
C TRP A 207 6.43 4.74 6.38
N ASN A 208 6.70 5.43 7.50
CA ASN A 208 6.16 6.76 7.79
C ASN A 208 7.15 7.91 7.56
N GLU A 209 8.39 7.63 7.13
CA GLU A 209 9.45 8.64 6.96
C GLU A 209 10.10 8.54 5.58
N SER A 210 10.95 7.53 5.37
CA SER A 210 11.73 7.35 4.14
C SER A 210 12.15 5.89 3.94
N LEU A 211 12.40 5.52 2.68
CA LEU A 211 12.98 4.24 2.28
C LEU A 211 14.29 4.49 1.53
N HIS A 212 15.32 3.74 1.88
CA HIS A 212 16.66 3.83 1.29
C HIS A 212 17.04 2.49 0.69
N SER A 213 17.88 2.51 -0.34
CA SER A 213 18.52 1.32 -0.92
C SER A 213 20.03 1.47 -0.83
N GLY A 214 20.73 0.39 -0.48
CA GLY A 214 22.18 0.37 -0.38
C GLY A 214 22.67 -0.55 0.74
N SER A 215 23.99 -0.54 0.91
CA SER A 215 24.70 -1.25 1.99
C SER A 215 24.90 -0.36 3.22
#